data_AF-A0A2S7STS4-F1
#
_entry.id   AF-A0A2S7STS4-F1
#
_cell.length_a   1.000
_cell.length_b   1.000
_cell.length_c   1.000
_cell.angle_alpha   90.00
_cell.angle_beta   90.00
_cell.angle_gamma   90.00
#
_symmetry.space_group_name_H-M   'P 1'
#
loop_
_entity.id
_entity.type
_entity.pdbx_description
1 polymer ?
#
loop_
_entity_poly.entity_id
_entity_poly.type
_entity_poly.pdbx_seq_one_letter_code
_entity_poly.pdbx_strand_id
1 'polypeptide(L)'
;MAVVTLISEPSFAQPSVIKPNPRYAYRSQGYLLSSRFPIDDITGVTVENFRGKHKLSSKELSFLKQQLKLARAFGGLEVEPGHIVVHIQLKSNSKVKLGYTYASTGSIHFERGSANGNDFSGTFFLSVDLNFDNY
;
A
#
# COMPACT_ATOMS: atom_id res chain seq x y z
N MET A 1 32.17 6.57 -30.10
CA MET A 1 31.24 7.50 -29.41
C MET A 1 30.14 6.65 -28.79
N ALA A 2 30.07 6.55 -27.47
CA ALA A 2 29.05 5.77 -26.78
C ALA A 2 27.80 6.66 -26.60
N VAL A 3 26.69 6.23 -27.20
CA VAL A 3 25.38 6.87 -27.01
C VAL A 3 24.86 6.40 -25.66
N VAL A 4 24.94 7.27 -24.65
CA VAL A 4 24.30 7.05 -23.35
C VAL A 4 22.81 7.34 -23.53
N THR A 5 22.01 6.30 -23.74
CA THR A 5 20.57 6.40 -23.72
C THR A 5 20.12 6.63 -22.28
N LEU A 6 19.80 7.89 -21.94
CA LEU A 6 19.10 8.23 -20.71
C LEU A 6 17.69 7.64 -20.79
N ILE A 7 17.48 6.52 -20.12
CA ILE A 7 16.14 5.98 -19.87
C ILE A 7 15.48 6.91 -18.87
N SER A 8 14.60 7.78 -19.36
CA SER A 8 13.75 8.62 -18.53
C SER A 8 12.91 7.73 -17.62
N GLU A 9 13.14 7.80 -16.32
CA GLU A 9 12.27 7.18 -15.32
C GLU A 9 10.84 7.71 -15.53
N PRO A 10 9.80 6.85 -15.50
CA PRO A 10 8.42 7.34 -15.56
C PRO A 10 8.18 8.21 -14.32
N SER A 11 8.14 9.54 -14.53
CA SER A 11 7.86 10.46 -13.44
C SER A 11 6.39 10.31 -13.06
N PHE A 12 6.14 9.69 -11.90
CA PHE A 12 4.82 9.72 -11.28
C PHE A 12 4.40 11.17 -11.05
N ALA A 13 3.46 11.65 -11.87
CA ALA A 13 2.78 12.92 -11.63
C ALA A 13 1.91 12.74 -10.38
N GLN A 14 2.47 13.07 -9.21
CA GLN A 14 1.75 13.02 -7.95
C GLN A 14 0.74 14.18 -7.88
N PRO A 15 -0.52 13.92 -7.48
CA PRO A 15 -1.42 15.00 -7.13
C PRO A 15 -0.90 15.73 -5.89
N SER A 16 -0.89 17.06 -5.94
CA SER A 16 -0.39 17.97 -4.89
C SER A 16 -1.25 17.99 -3.62
N VAL A 17 -2.43 17.35 -3.65
CA VAL A 17 -3.37 17.27 -2.54
C VAL A 17 -3.86 15.83 -2.41
N ILE A 18 -3.61 15.22 -1.26
CA ILE A 18 -4.18 13.92 -0.91
C ILE A 18 -5.68 14.11 -0.72
N LYS A 19 -6.49 13.68 -1.69
CA LYS A 19 -7.94 13.69 -1.55
C LYS A 19 -8.40 12.38 -0.94
N PRO A 20 -9.28 12.41 0.08
CA PRO A 20 -9.90 11.19 0.56
C PRO A 20 -10.69 10.54 -0.60
N ASN A 21 -10.57 9.22 -0.77
CA ASN A 21 -11.43 8.43 -1.63
C ASN A 21 -12.91 8.75 -1.32
N PRO A 22 -13.73 9.19 -2.29
CA PRO A 22 -15.12 9.56 -2.04
C PRO A 22 -15.95 8.39 -1.47
N ARG A 23 -15.50 7.13 -1.65
CA ARG A 23 -16.09 5.95 -0.98
C ARG A 23 -15.94 5.97 0.55
N TYR A 24 -15.03 6.78 1.11
CA TYR A 24 -14.93 6.99 2.55
C TYR A 24 -16.22 7.53 3.18
N ALA A 25 -17.02 8.30 2.42
CA ALA A 25 -18.26 8.87 2.93
C ALA A 25 -19.33 7.82 3.26
N TYR A 26 -19.22 6.59 2.73
CA TYR A 26 -20.27 5.59 2.86
C TYR A 26 -20.16 4.71 4.12
N ARG A 27 -19.03 4.71 4.84
CA ARG A 27 -18.87 3.97 6.11
C ARG A 27 -17.85 4.66 7.04
N SER A 28 -18.27 5.68 7.78
CA SER A 28 -17.40 6.41 8.73
C SER A 28 -17.02 5.63 10.00
N GLN A 29 -17.49 4.39 10.17
CA GLN A 29 -17.35 3.61 11.41
C GLN A 29 -16.11 2.68 11.45
N GLY A 30 -15.30 2.62 10.38
CA GLY A 30 -14.08 1.79 10.35
C GLY A 30 -12.88 2.41 11.08
N TYR A 31 -12.12 1.59 11.81
CA TYR A 31 -10.85 1.99 12.42
C TYR A 31 -9.75 2.25 11.38
N LEU A 32 -8.72 3.02 11.75
CA LEU A 32 -7.57 3.30 10.88
C LEU A 32 -6.60 2.12 10.83
N LEU A 33 -6.00 1.82 9.68
CA LEU A 33 -4.94 0.81 9.58
C LEU A 33 -3.80 1.08 10.56
N SER A 34 -3.43 2.36 10.72
CA SER A 34 -2.38 2.80 11.63
C SER A 34 -2.63 2.47 13.11
N SER A 35 -3.86 2.17 13.52
CA SER A 35 -4.13 1.72 14.89
C SER A 35 -3.85 0.23 15.12
N ARG A 36 -3.66 -0.55 14.04
CA ARG A 36 -3.40 -2.00 14.10
C ARG A 36 -2.05 -2.39 13.50
N PHE A 37 -1.55 -1.61 12.54
CA PHE A 37 -0.34 -1.89 11.80
C PHE A 37 0.63 -0.68 11.87
N PRO A 38 1.87 -0.85 12.36
CA PRO A 38 2.83 0.22 12.54
C PRO A 38 3.42 0.66 11.20
N ILE A 39 2.73 1.58 10.52
CA ILE A 39 3.13 2.11 9.20
C ILE A 39 4.56 2.67 9.22
N ASP A 40 4.98 3.24 10.34
CA ASP A 40 6.31 3.84 10.48
C ASP A 40 7.46 2.81 10.49
N ASP A 41 7.16 1.54 10.70
CA ASP A 41 8.12 0.44 10.63
C ASP A 41 8.36 -0.08 9.22
N ILE A 42 7.59 0.36 8.22
CA ILE A 42 7.84 0.00 6.83
C ILE A 42 9.15 0.64 6.36
N THR A 43 10.09 -0.16 5.86
CA THR A 43 11.39 0.31 5.36
C THR A 43 11.49 0.24 3.85
N GLY A 44 10.65 -0.56 3.20
CA GLY A 44 10.61 -0.72 1.76
C GLY A 44 9.31 -1.36 1.30
N VAL A 45 8.94 -1.10 0.05
CA VAL A 45 7.81 -1.74 -0.60
C VAL A 45 8.21 -2.11 -2.03
N THR A 46 7.88 -3.32 -2.43
CA THR A 46 7.96 -3.78 -3.82
C THR A 46 6.57 -4.19 -4.28
N VAL A 47 6.09 -3.58 -5.35
CA VAL A 47 4.83 -3.92 -6.00
C VAL A 47 5.12 -4.90 -7.12
N GLU A 48 4.36 -5.97 -7.20
CA GLU A 48 4.44 -6.97 -8.26
C GLU A 48 3.09 -7.05 -8.96
N ASN A 49 3.07 -6.76 -10.25
CA ASN A 49 1.88 -6.77 -11.11
C ASN A 49 2.22 -7.37 -12.49
N PHE A 50 1.31 -7.27 -13.47
CA PHE A 50 1.52 -7.79 -14.82
C PHE A 50 2.68 -7.11 -15.58
N ARG A 51 3.15 -5.93 -15.16
CA ARG A 51 4.30 -5.22 -15.73
C ARG A 51 5.64 -5.67 -15.11
N GLY A 52 5.60 -6.45 -14.03
CA GLY A 52 6.77 -6.97 -13.35
C GLY A 52 6.85 -6.49 -11.90
N LYS A 53 8.08 -6.33 -11.40
CA LYS A 53 8.36 -5.92 -10.02
C LYS A 53 8.91 -4.50 -9.99
N HIS A 54 8.26 -3.61 -9.26
CA HIS A 54 8.70 -2.24 -9.05
C HIS A 54 8.98 -1.99 -7.57
N LYS A 55 10.21 -1.59 -7.25
CA LYS A 55 10.57 -1.18 -5.89
C LYS A 55 10.33 0.31 -5.75
N LEU A 56 9.52 0.69 -4.76
CA LEU A 56 9.22 2.10 -4.53
C LEU A 56 10.49 2.87 -4.17
N SER A 57 10.66 4.03 -4.80
CA SER A 57 11.59 5.07 -4.38
C SER A 57 11.22 5.62 -3.01
N SER A 58 12.15 6.34 -2.37
CA SER A 58 11.91 6.99 -1.07
C SER A 58 10.71 7.95 -1.10
N LYS A 59 10.49 8.62 -2.24
CA LYS A 59 9.38 9.58 -2.42
C LYS A 59 8.03 8.86 -2.52
N GLU A 60 7.95 7.80 -3.32
CA GLU A 60 6.75 6.96 -3.44
C GLU A 60 6.43 6.26 -2.12
N LEU A 61 7.45 5.74 -1.43
CA LEU A 61 7.29 5.09 -0.14
C LEU A 61 6.76 6.07 0.91
N SER A 62 7.29 7.29 0.97
CA SER A 62 6.80 8.34 1.88
C SER A 62 5.33 8.68 1.62
N PHE A 63 4.96 8.82 0.34
CA PHE A 63 3.59 9.07 -0.06
C PHE A 63 2.66 7.90 0.31
N LEU A 64 3.05 6.67 0.00
CA LEU A 64 2.28 5.47 0.35
C LEU A 64 2.08 5.37 1.87
N LYS A 65 3.12 5.61 2.67
CA LYS A 65 2.99 5.64 4.14
C LYS A 65 1.94 6.65 4.61
N GLN A 66 1.90 7.85 4.03
CA GLN A 66 0.87 8.84 4.38
C GLN A 66 -0.53 8.32 4.05
N GLN A 67 -0.72 7.66 2.90
CA GLN A 67 -2.01 7.04 2.56
C GLN A 67 -2.38 5.92 3.54
N LEU A 68 -1.45 5.01 3.84
CA LEU A 68 -1.67 3.91 4.76
C LEU A 68 -2.03 4.38 6.18
N LYS A 69 -1.48 5.52 6.62
CA LYS A 69 -1.84 6.11 7.92
C LYS A 69 -3.30 6.56 7.99
N LEU A 70 -3.84 7.02 6.86
CA LEU A 70 -5.20 7.51 6.70
C LEU A 70 -6.18 6.42 6.23
N ALA A 71 -5.67 5.24 5.85
CA ALA A 71 -6.45 4.15 5.32
C ALA A 71 -7.43 3.62 6.38
N ARG A 72 -8.70 3.45 5.99
CA ARG A 72 -9.78 3.02 6.88
C ARG A 72 -10.24 1.61 6.55
N ALA A 73 -10.46 0.82 7.60
CA ALA A 73 -10.99 -0.52 7.48
C ALA A 73 -12.37 -0.50 6.82
N PHE A 74 -12.55 -1.35 5.80
CA PHE A 74 -13.79 -1.49 5.05
C PHE A 74 -14.49 -2.83 5.29
N GLY A 75 -13.74 -3.85 5.73
CA GLY A 75 -14.27 -5.18 5.99
C GLY A 75 -13.26 -6.28 5.70
N GLY A 76 -13.76 -7.51 5.56
CA GLY A 76 -12.96 -8.66 5.16
C GLY A 76 -12.60 -8.66 3.67
N LEU A 77 -11.72 -9.58 3.29
CA LEU A 77 -11.46 -9.89 1.89
C LEU A 77 -12.63 -10.76 1.39
N GLU A 78 -13.56 -10.20 0.62
CA GLU A 78 -14.63 -11.00 0.00
C GLU A 78 -14.11 -11.76 -1.23
N VAL A 79 -13.09 -11.21 -1.90
CA VAL A 79 -12.42 -11.80 -3.08
C VAL A 79 -10.94 -11.47 -3.01
N GLU A 80 -10.06 -12.46 -3.19
CA GLU A 80 -8.62 -12.23 -3.35
C GLU A 80 -8.36 -11.37 -4.59
N PRO A 81 -7.81 -10.15 -4.44
CA PRO A 81 -7.47 -9.28 -5.56
C PRO A 81 -6.15 -9.79 -6.16
N GLY A 82 -6.23 -10.86 -6.92
CA GLY A 82 -5.08 -11.68 -7.32
C GLY A 82 -4.17 -11.12 -8.42
N HIS A 83 -4.17 -9.82 -8.72
CA HIS A 83 -3.33 -9.27 -9.80
C HIS A 83 -2.21 -8.33 -9.34
N ILE A 84 -2.22 -7.85 -8.08
CA ILE A 84 -1.16 -7.00 -7.54
C ILE A 84 -0.75 -7.49 -6.16
N VAL A 85 0.47 -7.98 -6.04
CA VAL A 85 1.08 -8.39 -4.78
C VAL A 85 1.95 -7.25 -4.25
N VAL A 86 1.81 -6.91 -2.97
CA VAL A 86 2.57 -5.85 -2.32
C VAL A 86 3.50 -6.46 -1.27
N HIS A 87 4.78 -6.49 -1.57
CA HIS A 87 5.82 -6.96 -0.65
C HIS A 87 6.25 -5.83 0.25
N ILE A 88 5.86 -5.86 1.53
CA ILE A 88 6.21 -4.82 2.51
C ILE A 88 7.38 -5.32 3.37
N GLN A 89 8.49 -4.59 3.31
CA GLN A 89 9.63 -4.80 4.20
C GLN A 89 9.46 -3.97 5.48
N LEU A 90 9.68 -4.60 6.63
CA LEU A 90 9.60 -3.99 7.95
C LEU A 90 10.99 -3.85 8.58
N LYS A 91 11.12 -2.98 9.58
CA LYS A 91 12.31 -2.93 10.46
C LYS A 91 12.52 -4.27 11.15
N SER A 92 13.78 -4.64 11.37
CA SER A 92 14.19 -5.95 11.92
C SER A 92 13.63 -6.24 13.33
N ASN A 93 13.31 -5.22 14.11
CA ASN A 93 12.75 -5.34 15.46
C ASN A 93 11.22 -5.20 15.51
N SER A 94 10.54 -5.14 14.36
CA SER A 94 9.09 -5.01 14.34
C SER A 94 8.42 -6.25 14.93
N LYS A 95 7.42 -6.04 15.79
CA LYS A 95 6.59 -7.12 16.38
C LYS A 95 5.48 -7.59 15.43
N VAL A 96 5.64 -7.32 14.14
CA VAL A 96 4.64 -7.58 13.13
C VAL A 96 5.13 -8.65 12.19
N LYS A 97 4.28 -9.64 11.98
CA LYS A 97 4.43 -10.66 10.95
C LYS A 97 3.39 -10.37 9.88
N LEU A 98 3.84 -10.11 8.67
CA LEU A 98 2.95 -9.96 7.53
C LEU A 98 2.70 -11.33 6.93
N GLY A 99 1.42 -11.62 6.65
CA GLY A 99 1.05 -12.68 5.72
C GLY A 99 1.07 -12.13 4.30
N TYR A 100 0.00 -12.35 3.55
CA TYR A 100 -0.13 -11.83 2.21
C TYR A 100 -0.67 -10.40 2.21
N THR A 101 -0.12 -9.56 1.33
CA THR A 101 -0.63 -8.20 1.13
C THR A 101 -0.88 -8.01 -0.36
N TYR A 102 -2.09 -7.56 -0.69
CA TYR A 102 -2.54 -7.34 -2.06
C TYR A 102 -3.05 -5.92 -2.23
N ALA A 103 -3.08 -5.45 -3.46
CA ALA A 103 -3.69 -4.17 -3.80
C ALA A 103 -4.74 -4.32 -4.90
N SER A 104 -5.70 -3.41 -4.87
CA SER A 104 -6.66 -3.19 -5.96
C SER A 104 -6.90 -1.69 -6.08
N THR A 105 -7.61 -1.25 -7.12
CA THR A 105 -7.88 0.18 -7.34
C THR A 105 -8.48 0.84 -6.08
N GLY A 106 -7.72 1.74 -5.47
CA GLY A 106 -8.13 2.48 -4.28
C GLY A 106 -8.23 1.65 -2.99
N SER A 107 -7.65 0.45 -2.92
CA SER A 107 -7.65 -0.39 -1.71
C SER A 107 -6.34 -1.16 -1.53
N ILE A 108 -6.00 -1.45 -0.27
CA ILE A 108 -4.98 -2.42 0.11
C ILE A 108 -5.58 -3.46 1.04
N HIS A 109 -5.08 -4.68 0.93
CA HIS A 109 -5.63 -5.83 1.60
C HIS A 109 -4.53 -6.55 2.36
N PHE A 110 -4.80 -6.89 3.61
CA PHE A 110 -3.91 -7.69 4.45
C PHE A 110 -4.61 -9.00 4.78
N GLU A 111 -3.89 -10.11 4.61
CA GLU A 111 -4.38 -11.44 4.94
C GLU A 111 -3.35 -12.15 5.82
N ARG A 112 -3.83 -12.76 6.92
CA ARG A 112 -3.00 -13.55 7.86
C ARG A 112 -1.83 -12.76 8.45
N GLY A 113 -2.01 -11.45 8.63
CA GLY A 113 -1.07 -10.62 9.37
C GLY A 113 -1.21 -10.86 10.87
N SER A 114 -0.17 -10.55 11.64
CA SER A 114 -0.20 -10.53 13.10
C SER A 114 0.64 -9.39 13.63
N ALA A 115 0.07 -8.55 14.49
CA ALA A 115 0.74 -7.40 15.08
C ALA A 115 0.61 -7.45 16.60
N ASN A 116 1.73 -7.42 17.31
CA ASN A 116 1.77 -7.55 18.78
C ASN A 116 1.04 -8.81 19.29
N GLY A 117 1.15 -9.92 18.55
CA GLY A 117 0.51 -11.20 18.91
C GLY A 117 -0.99 -11.27 18.65
N ASN A 118 -1.58 -10.24 18.03
CA ASN A 118 -2.97 -10.26 17.59
C ASN A 118 -3.03 -10.38 16.07
N ASP A 119 -3.75 -11.39 15.60
CA ASP A 119 -3.95 -11.58 14.17
C ASP A 119 -4.83 -10.46 13.60
N PHE A 120 -4.52 -10.06 12.37
CA PHE A 120 -5.27 -9.07 11.64
C PHE A 120 -5.35 -9.45 10.16
N SER A 121 -6.56 -9.29 9.62
CA SER A 121 -6.86 -9.34 8.21
C SER A 121 -7.86 -8.23 7.92
N GLY A 122 -7.83 -7.68 6.72
CA GLY A 122 -8.80 -6.69 6.32
C GLY A 122 -8.46 -5.95 5.05
N THR A 123 -9.51 -5.37 4.47
CA THR A 123 -9.44 -4.44 3.35
C THR A 123 -9.47 -3.02 3.89
N PHE A 124 -8.57 -2.18 3.39
CA PHE A 124 -8.45 -0.77 3.77
C PHE A 124 -8.51 0.09 2.53
N PHE A 125 -9.39 1.09 2.51
CA PHE A 125 -9.43 2.04 1.40
C PHE A 125 -8.21 2.96 1.45
N LEU A 126 -7.68 3.24 0.27
CA LEU A 126 -6.64 4.23 -0.01
C LEU A 126 -7.24 5.35 -0.86
N SER A 127 -6.53 6.46 -1.01
CA SER A 127 -6.89 7.45 -2.04
C SER A 127 -6.96 6.79 -3.42
N VAL A 128 -7.98 7.17 -4.20
CA VAL A 128 -8.14 6.74 -5.61
C VAL A 128 -7.00 7.21 -6.51
N ASP A 129 -6.25 8.22 -6.07
CA ASP A 129 -5.08 8.72 -6.77
C ASP A 129 -3.91 7.72 -6.75
N LEU A 130 -3.98 6.71 -5.89
CA LEU A 130 -2.98 5.67 -5.78
C LEU A 130 -3.41 4.47 -6.64
N ASN A 131 -2.70 4.31 -7.77
CA ASN A 131 -2.96 3.24 -8.72
C ASN A 131 -1.77 2.29 -8.80
N PHE A 132 -1.90 1.13 -8.15
CA PHE A 132 -0.85 0.10 -8.12
C PHE A 132 -0.55 -0.56 -9.47
N ASP A 133 -1.45 -0.47 -10.46
CA ASP A 133 -1.21 -0.97 -11.82
C ASP A 133 -0.21 -0.10 -12.61
N ASN A 134 -0.02 1.14 -12.17
CA ASN A 134 0.92 2.08 -12.80
C ASN A 134 2.32 2.03 -12.18
N TYR A 135 2.52 1.24 -11.11
CA TYR A 135 3.82 1.00 -10.50
C TYR A 135 4.63 -0.01 -11.30
#